data_AF-A0A7X9JMN6-F1
#
_entry.id   AF-A0A7X9JMN6-F1
#
_cell.length_a   1.000
_cell.length_b   1.000
_cell.length_c   1.000
_cell.angle_alpha   90.00
_cell.angle_beta   90.00
_cell.angle_gamma   90.00
#
_symmetry.space_group_name_H-M   'P 1'
#
loop_
_entity.id
_entity.type
_entity.pdbx_description
1 polymer ?
#
loop_
_entity_poly.entity_id
_entity_poly.type
_entity_poly.pdbx_seq_one_letter_code
_entity_poly.pdbx_strand_id
1 'polypeptide(L)'
;QTSRVDAVRHATEKAKAFNFELKGAVLASDAFFPFSDSIEMAHKQGIDAFIQPGGSIRDKDSIDYCNQNNLSMIFTGFRHFKH
;
A
#
# COMPACT_ATOMS: atom_id res chain seq x y z
N GLN A 1 6.59 11.15 -6.46
CA GLN A 1 7.70 10.40 -5.81
C GLN A 1 8.24 9.40 -6.82
N THR A 2 9.55 9.17 -6.85
CA THR A 2 10.19 8.26 -7.82
C THR A 2 9.93 6.79 -7.50
N SER A 3 9.87 6.43 -6.21
CA SER A 3 9.51 5.09 -5.72
C SER A 3 8.21 5.11 -4.91
N ARG A 4 7.43 4.02 -4.99
CA ARG A 4 6.20 3.84 -4.19
C ARG A 4 6.53 3.53 -2.73
N VAL A 5 7.61 2.80 -2.48
CA VAL A 5 8.12 2.57 -1.13
C VAL A 5 8.42 3.91 -0.47
N ASP A 6 9.16 4.81 -1.12
CA ASP A 6 9.42 6.13 -0.53
C ASP A 6 8.15 6.95 -0.29
N ALA A 7 7.15 6.83 -1.16
CA ALA A 7 5.85 7.47 -0.96
C ALA A 7 5.14 6.97 0.31
N VAL A 8 5.09 5.64 0.52
CA VAL A 8 4.51 5.04 1.73
C VAL A 8 5.32 5.43 2.98
N ARG A 9 6.65 5.42 2.88
CA ARG A 9 7.53 5.84 3.98
C ARG A 9 7.26 7.29 4.38
N HIS A 10 7.22 8.22 3.43
CA HIS A 10 6.92 9.62 3.71
C HIS A 10 5.52 9.80 4.31
N ALA A 11 4.50 9.10 3.81
CA ALA A 11 3.14 9.19 4.33
C ALA A 11 3.06 8.71 5.79
N THR A 12 3.68 7.56 6.08
CA THR A 12 3.66 6.95 7.42
C THR A 12 4.52 7.72 8.43
N GLU A 13 5.71 8.19 8.04
CA GLU A 13 6.55 9.08 8.86
C GLU A 13 5.83 10.39 9.19
N LYS A 14 5.14 10.98 8.20
CA LYS A 14 4.38 12.22 8.40
C LYS A 14 3.21 12.01 9.36
N ALA A 15 2.46 10.91 9.23
CA ALA A 15 1.39 10.56 10.16
C ALA A 15 1.91 10.41 11.60
N LYS A 16 3.03 9.71 11.79
CA LYS A 16 3.70 9.58 13.09
C LYS A 16 4.15 10.91 13.67
N ALA A 17 4.72 11.80 12.85
CA ALA A 17 5.15 13.12 13.31
C ALA A 17 4.00 13.96 13.88
N PHE A 18 2.75 13.68 13.48
CA PHE A 18 1.54 14.30 14.01
C PHE A 18 0.84 13.45 15.09
N ASN A 19 1.46 12.37 15.57
CA ASN A 19 0.89 11.43 16.53
C ASN A 19 -0.44 10.78 16.09
N PHE A 20 -0.61 10.57 14.77
CA PHE A 20 -1.75 9.79 14.27
C PHE A 20 -1.47 8.28 14.38
N GLU A 21 -2.43 7.54 14.94
CA GLU A 21 -2.42 6.07 14.91
C GLU A 21 -2.90 5.58 13.54
N LEU A 22 -2.16 4.64 12.95
CA LEU A 22 -2.47 4.07 11.64
C LEU A 22 -3.12 2.68 11.73
N LYS A 23 -3.35 2.17 12.93
CA LYS A 23 -3.98 0.88 13.18
C LYS A 23 -5.39 0.85 12.59
N GLY A 24 -5.68 -0.13 11.73
CA GLY A 24 -6.96 -0.23 11.03
C GLY A 24 -7.16 0.78 9.90
N ALA A 25 -6.13 1.54 9.53
CA ALA A 25 -6.21 2.46 8.40
C ALA A 25 -6.19 1.72 7.05
N VAL A 26 -6.61 2.43 6.01
CA VAL A 26 -6.65 1.95 4.62
C VAL A 26 -5.68 2.77 3.77
N LEU A 27 -4.89 2.10 2.92
CA LEU A 27 -3.97 2.74 1.99
C LEU A 27 -4.48 2.62 0.56
N ALA A 28 -4.58 3.76 -0.12
CA ALA A 28 -4.92 3.84 -1.54
C ALA A 28 -3.70 4.25 -2.38
N SER A 29 -3.47 3.54 -3.48
CA SER A 29 -2.45 3.87 -4.48
C SER A 29 -3.10 4.19 -5.82
N ASP A 30 -2.64 5.26 -6.47
CA ASP A 30 -3.10 5.72 -7.78
C ASP A 30 -2.58 4.85 -8.94
N ALA A 31 -1.50 4.11 -8.68
CA ALA A 31 -0.83 3.17 -9.56
C ALA A 31 -0.59 1.83 -8.85
N PHE A 32 -0.23 0.80 -9.61
CA PHE A 32 0.00 -0.51 -9.03
C PHE A 32 1.26 -0.58 -8.16
N PHE A 33 1.30 -1.58 -7.26
CA PHE A 33 2.50 -1.93 -6.52
C PHE A 33 3.36 -2.91 -7.33
N PRO A 34 4.61 -2.57 -7.66
CA PRO A 34 5.47 -3.45 -8.43
C PRO A 34 5.95 -4.67 -7.62
N PHE A 35 6.00 -4.55 -6.28
CA PHE A 35 6.43 -5.58 -5.33
C PHE A 35 5.60 -5.47 -4.03
N SER A 36 5.66 -6.50 -3.18
CA SER A 36 4.98 -6.52 -1.87
C SER A 36 5.55 -5.51 -0.87
N ASP A 37 6.79 -5.05 -1.05
CA ASP A 37 7.55 -4.19 -0.12
C ASP A 37 6.76 -3.00 0.46
N SER A 38 5.96 -2.34 -0.39
CA SER A 38 5.15 -1.18 -0.04
C SER A 38 4.00 -1.57 0.90
N ILE A 39 3.40 -2.74 0.70
CA ILE A 39 2.34 -3.32 1.52
C ILE A 39 2.94 -3.81 2.84
N GLU A 40 4.07 -4.52 2.80
CA GLU A 40 4.75 -5.01 4.00
C GLU A 40 5.13 -3.86 4.93
N MET A 41 5.67 -2.78 4.37
CA MET A 41 6.05 -1.61 5.13
C MET A 41 4.83 -0.92 5.74
N ALA A 42 3.75 -0.75 4.98
CA ALA A 42 2.50 -0.17 5.46
C ALA A 42 1.85 -1.01 6.57
N HIS A 43 1.80 -2.32 6.41
CA HIS A 43 1.28 -3.26 7.41
C HIS A 43 2.08 -3.17 8.73
N LYS A 44 3.42 -3.05 8.67
CA LYS A 44 4.25 -2.79 9.87
C LYS A 44 3.90 -1.50 10.60
N GLN A 45 3.16 -0.58 9.98
CA GLN A 45 2.65 0.64 10.62
C GLN A 45 1.21 0.50 11.13
N GLY A 46 0.54 -0.64 10.91
CA GLY A 46 -0.83 -0.91 11.34
C GLY A 46 -1.90 -0.76 10.25
N ILE A 47 -1.51 -0.56 8.99
CA ILE A 47 -2.45 -0.46 7.87
C ILE A 47 -2.91 -1.86 7.49
N ASP A 48 -4.23 -2.08 7.49
CA ASP A 48 -4.83 -3.42 7.37
C ASP A 48 -5.55 -3.65 6.03
N ALA A 49 -5.74 -2.58 5.24
CA ALA A 49 -6.40 -2.68 3.95
C ALA A 49 -5.73 -1.82 2.87
N PHE A 50 -5.77 -2.35 1.64
CA PHE A 50 -5.08 -1.78 0.48
C PHE A 50 -6.03 -1.70 -0.72
N ILE A 51 -5.97 -0.60 -1.46
CA ILE A 51 -6.66 -0.45 -2.74
C ILE A 51 -5.68 0.07 -3.80
N GLN A 52 -5.62 -0.62 -4.94
CA GLN A 52 -4.71 -0.30 -6.04
C GLN A 52 -5.32 -0.71 -7.40
N PRO A 53 -4.79 -0.26 -8.54
CA PRO A 53 -5.34 -0.63 -9.85
C PRO A 53 -5.17 -2.10 -10.23
N GLY A 54 -4.10 -2.74 -9.79
CA GLY A 54 -3.63 -4.02 -10.33
C GLY A 54 -2.91 -3.85 -11.67
N GLY A 55 -2.35 -4.94 -12.19
CA GLY A 55 -1.64 -5.01 -13.47
C GLY A 55 -0.12 -5.20 -13.33
N SER A 56 0.39 -5.46 -12.13
CA SER A 56 1.79 -5.88 -11.96
C SER A 56 1.94 -7.35 -12.33
N ILE A 57 3.06 -7.70 -12.98
CA ILE A 57 3.45 -9.11 -13.18
C ILE A 57 3.56 -9.85 -11.83
N ARG A 58 3.83 -9.10 -10.75
CA ARG A 58 4.03 -9.59 -9.39
C ARG A 58 2.87 -9.27 -8.44
N ASP A 59 1.67 -9.01 -8.97
CA ASP A 59 0.50 -8.80 -8.09
C ASP A 59 0.26 -10.00 -7.16
N LYS A 60 0.63 -11.21 -7.59
CA LYS A 60 0.51 -12.43 -6.79
C LYS A 60 1.28 -12.35 -5.47
N ASP A 61 2.49 -11.80 -5.47
CA ASP A 61 3.32 -11.64 -4.27
C ASP A 61 2.61 -10.75 -3.23
N SER A 62 1.98 -9.68 -3.72
CA SER A 62 1.22 -8.73 -2.90
C SER A 62 -0.06 -9.35 -2.32
N ILE A 63 -0.78 -10.13 -3.14
CA ILE A 63 -1.99 -10.85 -2.72
C ILE A 63 -1.65 -11.91 -1.68
N ASP A 64 -0.59 -12.69 -1.91
CA ASP A 64 -0.18 -13.76 -1.01
C ASP A 64 0.26 -13.21 0.34
N TYR A 65 0.98 -12.08 0.35
CA TYR A 65 1.30 -11.37 1.58
C TYR A 65 0.04 -10.93 2.34
N CYS A 66 -0.95 -10.35 1.64
CA CYS A 66 -2.20 -9.94 2.29
C CYS A 66 -2.96 -11.15 2.87
N ASN A 67 -3.09 -12.23 2.11
CA ASN A 67 -3.76 -13.45 2.56
C ASN A 67 -3.09 -14.07 3.79
N GLN A 68 -1.75 -14.15 3.81
CA GLN A 68 -1.00 -14.71 4.94
C GLN A 68 -1.15 -13.89 6.23
N ASN A 69 -1.42 -12.60 6.11
CA ASN A 69 -1.54 -11.67 7.23
C ASN A 69 -2.99 -11.24 7.52
N ASN A 70 -3.98 -11.89 6.89
CA ASN A 70 -5.42 -11.54 7.00
C ASN A 70 -5.71 -10.06 6.68
N LEU A 71 -5.02 -9.50 5.69
CA LEU A 71 -5.20 -8.12 5.21
C LEU A 71 -6.16 -8.08 4.02
N SER A 72 -6.85 -6.97 3.84
CA SER A 72 -7.75 -6.77 2.69
C SER A 72 -7.02 -6.11 1.53
N MET A 73 -7.22 -6.61 0.31
CA MET A 73 -6.69 -5.98 -0.91
C MET A 73 -7.77 -5.91 -1.99
N ILE A 74 -7.96 -4.71 -2.55
CA ILE A 74 -8.95 -4.43 -3.60
C ILE A 74 -8.24 -3.95 -4.85
N PHE A 75 -8.60 -4.54 -6.00
CA PHE A 75 -8.15 -4.10 -7.32
C PHE A 75 -9.25 -3.32 -8.03
N THR A 76 -8.93 -2.10 -8.49
CA THR A 76 -9.90 -1.25 -9.18
C THR A 76 -9.91 -1.47 -10.69
N GLY A 77 -8.79 -1.88 -11.29
CA GLY A 77 -8.60 -1.92 -12.74
C GLY A 77 -8.39 -0.54 -13.40
N PHE A 78 -8.39 0.55 -12.62
CA PHE A 78 -8.28 1.93 -13.14
C PHE A 78 -7.09 2.67 -12.51
N ARG A 79 -6.19 3.16 -13.37
CA ARG A 79 -5.03 3.97 -12.95
C ARG A 79 -5.37 5.47 -12.98
N HIS A 80 -5.12 6.17 -11.87
CA HIS A 80 -5.38 7.60 -11.73
C HIS A 80 -4.09 8.43 -11.71
N PHE A 81 -3.23 8.21 -12.71
CA PHE A 81 -1.92 8.88 -12.77
C PHE A 81 -2.04 10.36 -13.14
N LYS A 82 -1.30 11.22 -12.43
CA LYS A 82 -1.20 12.66 -12.69
C LYS A 82 0.27 13.11 -12.56
N HIS A 83 0.73 13.94 -13.49
CA HIS A 83 2.07 14.53 -13.48
C HIS A 83 2.16 15.69 -12.48
#